data_AF-A0A956HUG9-F1
#
_entry.id   AF-A0A956HUG9-F1
#
_cell.length_a   1.000
_cell.length_b   1.000
_cell.length_c   1.000
_cell.angle_alpha   90.00
_cell.angle_beta   90.00
_cell.angle_gamma   90.00
#
_symmetry.space_group_name_H-M   'P 1'
#
loop_
_entity.id
_entity.type
_entity.pdbx_description
1 polymer ?
#
loop_
_entity_poly.entity_id
_entity_poly.type
_entity_poly.pdbx_seq_one_letter_code
_entity_poly.pdbx_strand_id
1 'polypeptide(L)'
;HGGIEFGKDPRMCAEVTSAVRKATKLPLWVKMSPEAGDIVEVAKASEGAGADAITAINTIRGMSIDVETRRPRLANRTGGFSGPALRPIALRIVWDLVGALKIPVIAIGGIGTPRDALEFLLAGASAVQVGTASFSNPCAALEVRDGLRDYCERHDTTIQQVIGGAR
;
A
#
# COMPACT_ATOMS: atom_id res chain seq x y z
N HIS A 1 6.24 14.04 17.79
CA HIS A 1 6.45 12.61 17.51
C HIS A 1 5.62 12.25 16.29
N GLY A 2 6.25 11.89 15.17
CA GLY A 2 5.55 11.58 13.92
C GLY A 2 5.00 10.15 13.92
N GLY A 3 3.97 9.88 13.11
CA GLY A 3 3.29 8.58 13.02
C GLY A 3 4.20 7.39 12.61
N ILE A 4 5.37 7.67 12.03
CA ILE A 4 6.31 6.66 11.51
C ILE A 4 6.91 5.79 12.62
N GLU A 5 7.14 6.33 13.83
CA GLU A 5 7.72 5.57 14.94
C GLU A 5 6.77 4.46 15.41
N PHE A 6 5.45 4.69 15.41
CA PHE A 6 4.46 3.67 15.76
C PHE A 6 4.37 2.54 14.72
N GLY A 7 4.70 2.83 13.46
CA GLY A 7 4.60 1.87 12.36
C GLY A 7 5.78 0.91 12.22
N LYS A 8 6.79 1.00 13.10
CA LYS A 8 8.03 0.18 13.03
C LYS A 8 8.16 -0.85 14.15
N ASP A 9 7.51 -0.63 15.29
CA ASP A 9 7.46 -1.58 16.41
C ASP A 9 6.07 -2.25 16.45
N PRO A 10 5.98 -3.59 16.37
CA PRO A 10 4.71 -4.30 16.39
C PRO A 10 3.84 -4.00 17.63
N ARG A 11 4.45 -3.85 18.81
CA ARG A 11 3.73 -3.55 20.06
C ARG A 11 3.14 -2.14 20.03
N MET A 12 3.93 -1.15 19.62
CA MET A 12 3.44 0.22 19.50
C MET A 12 2.30 0.31 18.47
N CYS A 13 2.42 -0.41 17.35
CA CYS A 13 1.38 -0.46 16.33
C CYS A 13 0.09 -1.10 16.86
N ALA A 14 0.20 -2.20 17.62
CA ALA A 14 -0.93 -2.86 18.27
C ALA A 14 -1.59 -1.97 19.34
N GLU A 15 -0.80 -1.25 20.15
CA GLU A 15 -1.33 -0.33 21.17
C GLU A 15 -2.17 0.79 20.53
N VAL A 16 -1.66 1.42 19.47
CA VAL A 16 -2.40 2.46 18.74
C VAL A 16 -3.64 1.88 18.09
N THR A 17 -3.52 0.74 17.40
CA THR A 17 -4.65 0.07 16.75
C THR A 17 -5.73 -0.29 17.76
N SER A 18 -5.37 -0.84 18.92
CA SER A 18 -6.29 -1.22 19.99
C SER A 18 -6.99 0.01 20.60
N ALA A 19 -6.24 1.10 20.81
CA ALA A 19 -6.81 2.36 21.31
C ALA A 19 -7.86 2.92 20.34
N VAL A 20 -7.57 2.92 19.03
CA VAL A 20 -8.52 3.36 18.00
C VAL A 20 -9.71 2.40 17.93
N ARG A 21 -9.48 1.09 17.94
CA ARG A 21 -10.54 0.07 17.92
C ARG A 21 -11.51 0.22 19.09
N LYS A 22 -11.04 0.58 20.29
CA LYS A 22 -11.90 0.85 21.46
C LYS A 22 -12.76 2.11 21.28
N ALA A 23 -12.27 3.09 20.51
CA ALA A 23 -12.93 4.37 20.32
C ALA A 23 -13.98 4.38 19.18
N THR A 24 -14.00 3.37 18.31
CA THR A 24 -14.94 3.30 17.19
C THR A 24 -15.44 1.88 16.95
N LYS A 25 -16.61 1.73 16.31
CA LYS A 25 -17.11 0.46 15.75
C LYS A 25 -17.10 0.44 14.22
N LEU A 26 -16.69 1.54 13.59
CA LEU A 26 -16.56 1.64 12.14
C LEU A 26 -15.39 0.77 11.64
N PRO A 27 -15.35 0.41 10.34
CA PRO A 27 -14.21 -0.28 9.76
C PRO A 27 -12.89 0.46 10.03
N LEU A 28 -11.88 -0.27 10.50
CA LEU A 28 -10.55 0.24 10.85
C LEU A 28 -9.49 -0.34 9.93
N TRP A 29 -9.00 0.47 9.00
CA TRP A 29 -7.92 0.08 8.09
C TRP A 29 -6.61 0.71 8.52
N VAL A 30 -5.54 -0.10 8.66
CA VAL A 30 -4.23 0.37 9.12
C VAL A 30 -3.25 0.45 7.94
N LYS A 31 -2.58 1.60 7.76
CA LYS A 31 -1.64 1.85 6.65
C LYS A 31 -0.21 1.52 7.06
N MET A 32 0.36 0.49 6.45
CA MET A 32 1.71 0.03 6.78
C MET A 32 2.79 0.89 6.15
N SER A 33 3.84 1.17 6.93
CA SER A 33 5.07 1.77 6.42
C SER A 33 5.97 0.68 5.84
N PRO A 34 6.55 0.86 4.64
CA PRO A 34 7.55 -0.07 4.10
C PRO A 34 8.88 -0.01 4.86
N GLU A 35 9.07 0.98 5.74
CA GLU A 35 10.26 1.12 6.58
C GLU A 35 10.12 0.44 7.95
N ALA A 36 9.06 -0.35 8.15
CA ALA A 36 9.01 -1.32 9.24
C ALA A 36 10.13 -2.35 9.05
N GLY A 37 10.79 -2.77 10.14
CA GLY A 37 11.84 -3.79 10.08
C GLY A 37 11.30 -5.10 9.53
N ASP A 38 10.38 -5.73 10.28
CA ASP A 38 9.55 -6.83 9.80
C ASP A 38 8.12 -6.33 9.64
N ILE A 39 7.74 -6.00 8.41
CA ILE A 39 6.40 -5.47 8.11
C ILE A 39 5.30 -6.52 8.33
N VAL A 40 5.62 -7.81 8.20
CA VAL A 40 4.65 -8.90 8.42
C VAL A 40 4.30 -8.98 9.90
N GLU A 41 5.30 -8.93 10.78
CA GLU A 41 5.07 -8.91 12.23
C GLU A 41 4.27 -7.68 12.67
N VAL A 42 4.58 -6.49 12.14
CA VAL A 42 3.81 -5.26 12.45
C VAL A 42 2.36 -5.38 11.97
N ALA A 43 2.14 -5.93 10.78
CA ALA A 43 0.80 -6.10 10.23
C ALA A 43 -0.02 -7.14 11.01
N LYS A 44 0.58 -8.26 11.42
CA LYS A 44 -0.06 -9.27 12.29
C LYS A 44 -0.43 -8.68 13.65
N ALA A 45 0.45 -7.85 14.22
CA ALA A 45 0.16 -7.17 15.47
C ALA A 45 -1.05 -6.21 15.33
N SER A 46 -1.17 -5.53 14.19
CA SER A 46 -2.34 -4.70 13.89
C SER A 46 -3.61 -5.52 13.69
N GLU A 47 -3.54 -6.65 12.97
CA GLU A 47 -4.64 -7.61 12.82
C GLU A 47 -5.13 -8.10 14.19
N GLY A 48 -4.22 -8.57 15.05
CA GLY A 48 -4.54 -9.03 16.40
C GLY A 48 -5.09 -7.95 17.32
N ALA A 49 -4.80 -6.67 17.04
CA ALA A 49 -5.32 -5.52 17.78
C ALA A 49 -6.70 -5.03 17.28
N GLY A 50 -7.25 -5.66 16.23
CA GLY A 50 -8.60 -5.38 15.72
C GLY A 50 -8.64 -4.53 14.45
N ALA A 51 -7.57 -4.52 13.64
CA ALA A 51 -7.65 -3.99 12.28
C ALA A 51 -8.57 -4.86 11.42
N ASP A 52 -9.46 -4.23 10.66
CA ASP A 52 -10.38 -4.91 9.74
C ASP A 52 -9.75 -5.13 8.35
N ALA A 53 -8.74 -4.33 7.99
CA ALA A 53 -7.92 -4.52 6.79
C ALA A 53 -6.55 -3.85 6.95
N ILE A 54 -5.58 -4.34 6.18
CA ILE A 54 -4.28 -3.69 6.02
C ILE A 54 -4.23 -2.98 4.68
N THR A 55 -3.71 -1.75 4.67
CA THR A 55 -3.40 -1.04 3.43
C THR A 55 -1.88 -0.92 3.31
N ALA A 56 -1.30 -1.26 2.15
CA ALA A 56 0.16 -1.31 2.01
C ALA A 56 0.60 -0.96 0.57
N ILE A 57 1.60 -0.10 0.35
CA ILE A 57 2.52 0.54 1.31
C ILE A 57 2.40 2.07 1.38
N ASN A 58 2.85 2.65 2.49
CA ASN A 58 3.18 4.08 2.53
C ASN A 58 4.44 4.37 1.68
N THR A 59 4.84 5.63 1.59
CA THR A 59 6.08 6.05 0.92
C THR A 59 7.35 5.55 1.64
N ILE A 60 8.46 5.48 0.90
CA ILE A 60 9.81 5.25 1.46
C ILE A 60 10.51 6.61 1.59
N ARG A 61 11.32 6.85 2.63
CA ARG A 61 12.14 8.07 2.69
C ARG A 61 13.16 8.14 1.54
N GLY A 62 13.14 9.26 0.82
CA GLY A 62 14.11 9.63 -0.19
C GLY A 62 14.66 11.05 0.00
N MET A 63 15.67 11.40 -0.78
CA MET A 63 16.29 12.73 -0.79
C MET A 63 16.63 13.11 -2.23
N SER A 64 16.61 14.41 -2.52
CA SER A 64 17.19 14.97 -3.74
C SER A 64 18.10 16.14 -3.36
N ILE A 65 19.29 16.18 -3.96
CA ILE A 65 20.29 17.24 -3.75
C ILE A 65 20.41 18.02 -5.05
N ASP A 66 20.37 19.35 -4.93
CA ASP A 66 20.71 20.24 -6.02
C ASP A 66 22.24 20.32 -6.13
N VAL A 67 22.78 19.89 -7.28
CA VAL A 67 24.23 19.74 -7.47
C VAL A 67 24.96 21.07 -7.61
N GLU A 68 24.28 22.12 -8.05
CA GLU A 68 24.84 23.46 -8.24
C GLU A 68 24.95 24.19 -6.89
N THR A 69 23.86 24.18 -6.12
CA THR A 69 23.81 24.83 -4.81
C THR A 69 24.36 23.95 -3.68
N ARG A 70 24.57 22.66 -3.95
CA ARG A 70 25.00 21.62 -2.98
C ARG A 70 24.08 21.52 -1.77
N ARG A 71 22.79 21.78 -1.94
CA ARG A 71 21.78 21.79 -0.88
C ARG A 71 20.66 20.79 -1.16
N PRO A 72 20.03 20.20 -0.12
CA PRO A 72 18.82 19.42 -0.32
C PRO A 72 17.72 20.25 -0.99
N ARG A 73 17.03 19.67 -1.99
CA ARG A 73 15.90 20.32 -2.68
C ARG A 73 14.66 20.46 -1.79
N LEU A 74 14.51 19.58 -0.81
CA LEU A 74 13.40 19.60 0.14
C LEU A 74 13.81 20.36 1.40
N ALA A 75 12.95 21.26 1.88
CA ALA A 75 13.20 22.00 3.13
C ALA A 75 13.43 21.06 4.33
N ASN A 76 12.68 19.95 4.38
CA ASN A 76 12.83 18.92 5.40
C ASN A 76 13.97 17.93 5.12
N ARG A 77 14.84 18.23 4.15
CA ARG A 77 15.97 17.43 3.62
C ARG A 77 15.55 16.12 2.95
N THR A 78 14.70 15.34 3.59
CA THR A 78 14.11 14.10 3.08
C THR A 78 12.60 14.28 2.85
N GLY A 79 12.02 13.39 2.04
CA GLY A 79 10.58 13.32 1.81
C GLY A 79 10.12 11.91 1.46
N GLY A 80 8.82 11.73 1.30
CA GLY A 80 8.25 10.46 0.85
C GLY A 80 8.46 10.25 -0.64
N PHE A 81 9.14 9.17 -1.00
CA PHE A 81 9.29 8.67 -2.36
C PHE A 81 8.13 7.75 -2.71
N SER A 82 7.52 7.99 -3.87
CA SER A 82 6.35 7.28 -4.41
C SER A 82 6.42 7.19 -5.93
N GLY A 83 5.39 6.66 -6.57
CA GLY A 83 5.31 6.53 -8.02
C GLY A 83 5.84 5.19 -8.55
N PRO A 84 5.91 5.04 -9.89
CA PRO A 84 6.15 3.74 -10.53
C PRO A 84 7.43 3.03 -10.09
N ALA A 85 8.48 3.78 -9.77
CA ALA A 85 9.75 3.24 -9.30
C ALA A 85 9.64 2.49 -7.96
N LEU A 86 8.62 2.78 -7.14
CA LEU A 86 8.34 2.07 -5.90
C LEU A 86 7.61 0.73 -6.11
N ARG A 87 7.00 0.52 -7.29
CA ARG A 87 6.04 -0.56 -7.53
C ARG A 87 6.60 -1.97 -7.27
N PRO A 88 7.81 -2.35 -7.73
CA PRO A 88 8.32 -3.70 -7.48
C PRO A 88 8.50 -4.01 -5.99
N ILE A 89 8.89 -3.01 -5.20
CA ILE A 89 9.03 -3.14 -3.74
C ILE A 89 7.64 -3.29 -3.09
N ALA A 90 6.69 -2.45 -3.49
CA ALA A 90 5.31 -2.53 -3.01
C ALA A 90 4.67 -3.89 -3.33
N LEU A 91 4.87 -4.40 -4.54
CA LEU A 91 4.30 -5.68 -4.99
C LEU A 91 4.81 -6.85 -4.16
N ARG A 92 6.14 -6.93 -3.94
CA ARG A 92 6.74 -7.93 -3.06
C ARG A 92 6.19 -7.86 -1.64
N ILE A 93 6.09 -6.66 -1.07
CA ILE A 93 5.56 -6.48 0.29
C ILE A 93 4.09 -6.91 0.38
N VAL A 94 3.26 -6.52 -0.59
CA VAL A 94 1.85 -6.95 -0.64
C VAL A 94 1.76 -8.47 -0.75
N TRP A 95 2.61 -9.09 -1.58
CA TRP A 95 2.69 -10.54 -1.68
C TRP A 95 2.99 -11.16 -0.31
N ASP A 96 3.99 -10.68 0.42
CA ASP A 96 4.34 -11.21 1.76
C ASP A 96 3.15 -11.06 2.73
N LEU A 97 2.52 -9.89 2.77
CA LEU A 97 1.41 -9.58 3.68
C LEU A 97 0.17 -10.45 3.41
N VAL A 98 -0.22 -10.61 2.14
CA VAL A 98 -1.38 -11.43 1.77
C VAL A 98 -1.20 -12.89 2.21
N GLY A 99 0.03 -13.41 2.21
CA GLY A 99 0.30 -14.79 2.64
C GLY A 99 0.32 -14.99 4.15
N ALA A 100 0.46 -13.90 4.90
CA ALA A 100 0.68 -13.93 6.34
C ALA A 100 -0.55 -13.50 7.15
N LEU A 101 -1.47 -12.76 6.55
CA LEU A 101 -2.66 -12.19 7.19
C LEU A 101 -3.92 -12.97 6.80
N LYS A 102 -4.94 -12.89 7.66
CA LYS A 102 -6.28 -13.44 7.42
C LYS A 102 -7.27 -12.35 6.99
N ILE A 103 -6.98 -11.09 7.34
CA ILE A 103 -7.75 -9.91 6.90
C ILE A 103 -7.33 -9.42 5.50
N PRO A 104 -8.23 -8.73 4.77
CA PRO A 104 -7.93 -8.18 3.45
C PRO A 104 -6.71 -7.25 3.41
N VAL A 105 -5.93 -7.34 2.34
CA VAL A 105 -4.83 -6.41 2.03
C VAL A 105 -5.21 -5.54 0.84
N ILE A 106 -5.15 -4.22 1.04
CA ILE A 106 -5.45 -3.21 0.03
C ILE A 106 -4.12 -2.61 -0.47
N ALA A 107 -3.79 -2.89 -1.72
CA ALA A 107 -2.51 -2.51 -2.29
C ALA A 107 -2.44 -1.04 -2.73
N ILE A 108 -1.28 -0.44 -2.57
CA ILE A 108 -0.90 0.86 -3.13
C ILE A 108 0.61 0.89 -3.38
N GLY A 109 1.03 1.65 -4.38
CA GLY A 109 2.45 1.93 -4.62
C GLY A 109 2.79 1.83 -6.10
N GLY A 110 2.86 2.97 -6.78
CA GLY A 110 3.26 3.03 -8.19
C GLY A 110 2.28 2.42 -9.19
N ILE A 111 1.02 2.23 -8.80
CA ILE A 111 -0.07 1.82 -9.68
C ILE A 111 -0.53 3.03 -10.48
N GLY A 112 -0.42 2.95 -11.81
CA GLY A 112 -0.93 3.98 -12.72
C GLY A 112 -1.65 3.43 -13.95
N THR A 113 -1.59 2.12 -14.20
CA THR A 113 -2.22 1.46 -15.35
C THR A 113 -3.01 0.21 -14.93
N PRO A 114 -3.93 -0.28 -15.78
CA PRO A 114 -4.65 -1.54 -15.52
C PRO A 114 -3.70 -2.73 -15.29
N ARG A 115 -2.60 -2.80 -16.05
CA ARG A 115 -1.58 -3.85 -15.88
C ARG A 115 -0.96 -3.82 -14.49
N ASP A 116 -0.61 -2.63 -14.01
CA ASP A 116 -0.03 -2.46 -12.68
C ASP A 116 -1.02 -2.95 -11.61
N ALA A 117 -2.30 -2.62 -11.74
CA ALA A 117 -3.34 -3.07 -10.81
C ALA A 117 -3.50 -4.59 -10.83
N LEU A 118 -3.49 -5.21 -12.01
CA LEU A 118 -3.58 -6.66 -12.17
C LEU A 118 -2.44 -7.40 -11.46
N GLU A 119 -1.22 -6.87 -11.47
CA GLU A 119 -0.08 -7.48 -10.75
C GLU A 119 -0.40 -7.63 -9.24
N PHE A 120 -0.95 -6.58 -8.61
CA PHE A 120 -1.30 -6.62 -7.19
C PHE A 120 -2.51 -7.50 -6.89
N LEU A 121 -3.53 -7.49 -7.77
CA LEU A 121 -4.71 -8.33 -7.61
C LEU A 121 -4.33 -9.81 -7.75
N LEU A 122 -3.54 -10.18 -8.76
CA LEU A 122 -3.02 -11.53 -8.94
C LEU A 122 -2.15 -11.99 -7.76
N ALA A 123 -1.40 -11.07 -7.13
CA ALA A 123 -0.67 -11.35 -5.88
C ALA A 123 -1.58 -11.62 -4.66
N GLY A 124 -2.88 -11.32 -4.79
CA GLY A 124 -3.93 -11.58 -3.82
C GLY A 124 -4.37 -10.37 -3.01
N ALA A 125 -4.01 -9.14 -3.42
CA ALA A 125 -4.62 -7.95 -2.85
C ALA A 125 -6.13 -7.93 -3.15
N SER A 126 -6.95 -7.55 -2.17
CA SER A 126 -8.41 -7.51 -2.32
C SER A 126 -8.90 -6.27 -3.07
N ALA A 127 -8.10 -5.19 -3.07
CA ALA A 127 -8.31 -4.00 -3.88
C ALA A 127 -6.99 -3.24 -4.07
N VAL A 128 -7.01 -2.22 -4.94
CA VAL A 128 -5.86 -1.36 -5.26
C VAL A 128 -6.19 0.12 -5.08
N GLN A 129 -5.18 0.95 -4.84
CA GLN A 129 -5.29 2.41 -4.76
C GLN A 129 -4.32 3.07 -5.75
N VAL A 130 -4.76 4.17 -6.37
CA VAL A 130 -3.98 5.00 -7.28
C VAL A 130 -3.65 6.32 -6.57
N GLY A 131 -2.36 6.67 -6.51
CA GLY A 131 -1.85 7.85 -5.79
C GLY A 131 -1.11 8.80 -6.73
N THR A 132 0.22 8.68 -6.80
CA THR A 132 1.10 9.57 -7.58
C THR A 132 0.66 9.79 -9.03
N ALA A 133 0.12 8.75 -9.69
CA ALA A 133 -0.36 8.84 -11.08
C ALA A 133 -1.48 9.88 -11.25
N SER A 134 -2.29 10.12 -10.21
CA SER A 134 -3.36 11.12 -10.23
C SER A 134 -2.87 12.56 -10.36
N PHE A 135 -1.61 12.84 -9.99
CA PHE A 135 -1.04 14.19 -10.13
C PHE A 135 -0.73 14.52 -11.59
N SER A 136 -0.35 13.53 -12.40
CA SER A 136 -0.11 13.70 -13.83
C SER A 136 -1.36 13.44 -14.67
N ASN A 137 -2.24 12.54 -14.23
CA ASN A 137 -3.47 12.20 -14.91
C ASN A 137 -4.61 12.03 -13.88
N PRO A 138 -5.51 13.02 -13.72
CA PRO A 138 -6.64 12.94 -12.80
C PRO A 138 -7.59 11.76 -13.08
N CYS A 139 -7.64 11.27 -14.32
CA CYS A 139 -8.47 10.13 -14.73
C CYS A 139 -7.82 8.77 -14.49
N ALA A 140 -6.56 8.71 -14.01
CA ALA A 140 -5.81 7.46 -13.89
C ALA A 140 -6.56 6.35 -13.13
N ALA A 141 -7.29 6.69 -12.05
CA ALA A 141 -8.07 5.71 -11.30
C ALA A 141 -9.27 5.16 -12.11
N LEU A 142 -9.89 5.99 -12.94
CA LEU A 142 -11.00 5.59 -13.82
C LEU A 142 -10.48 4.70 -14.96
N GLU A 143 -9.36 5.07 -15.56
CA GLU A 143 -8.70 4.28 -16.60
C GLU A 143 -8.25 2.90 -16.08
N VAL A 144 -7.72 2.85 -14.85
CA VAL A 144 -7.41 1.58 -14.18
C VAL A 144 -8.67 0.74 -14.01
N ARG A 145 -9.76 1.31 -13.50
CA ARG A 145 -11.05 0.60 -13.34
C ARG A 145 -11.56 0.06 -14.67
N ASP A 146 -11.53 0.88 -15.72
CA ASP A 146 -12.07 0.50 -17.03
C ASP A 146 -11.21 -0.59 -17.67
N GLY A 147 -9.89 -0.47 -17.62
CA GLY A 147 -9.02 -1.55 -18.13
C GLY A 147 -9.07 -2.85 -17.32
N LEU A 148 -9.42 -2.81 -16.02
CA LEU A 148 -9.72 -4.02 -15.26
C LEU A 148 -11.02 -4.69 -15.75
N ARG A 149 -12.04 -3.91 -16.09
CA ARG A 149 -13.27 -4.42 -16.70
C ARG A 149 -12.98 -5.06 -18.07
N ASP A 150 -12.25 -4.35 -18.92
CA ASP A 150 -11.87 -4.86 -20.24
C ASP A 150 -11.04 -6.15 -20.15
N TYR A 151 -10.17 -6.25 -19.16
CA TYR A 151 -9.44 -7.50 -18.88
C TYR A 151 -10.41 -8.63 -18.53
N CYS A 152 -11.35 -8.40 -17.60
CA CYS A 152 -12.33 -9.40 -17.20
C CYS A 152 -13.17 -9.89 -18.40
N GLU A 153 -13.64 -8.96 -19.24
CA GLU A 153 -14.43 -9.28 -20.43
C GLU A 153 -13.64 -10.11 -21.47
N ARG A 154 -12.39 -9.71 -21.77
CA ARG A 154 -11.53 -10.43 -22.72
C ARG A 154 -11.16 -11.84 -22.27
N HIS A 155 -11.17 -12.10 -20.98
CA HIS A 155 -10.76 -13.37 -20.38
C HIS A 155 -11.95 -14.19 -19.84
N ASP A 156 -13.19 -13.75 -20.08
CA ASP A 156 -14.42 -14.38 -19.57
C ASP A 156 -14.32 -14.70 -18.07
N THR A 157 -13.91 -13.70 -17.29
CA THR A 157 -13.62 -13.84 -15.86
C THR A 157 -14.23 -12.70 -15.04
N THR A 158 -14.12 -12.81 -13.72
CA THR A 158 -14.52 -11.77 -12.77
C THR A 158 -13.32 -11.30 -11.96
N ILE A 159 -13.37 -10.09 -11.41
CA ILE A 159 -12.27 -9.59 -10.58
C ILE A 159 -12.01 -10.50 -9.37
N GLN A 160 -13.05 -11.14 -8.83
CA GLN A 160 -12.94 -12.10 -7.74
C GLN A 160 -12.13 -13.35 -8.13
N GLN A 161 -12.23 -13.80 -9.38
CA GLN A 161 -11.45 -14.95 -9.88
C GLN A 161 -10.00 -14.56 -10.23
N VAL A 162 -9.74 -13.29 -10.52
CA VAL A 162 -8.38 -12.78 -10.74
C VAL A 162 -7.61 -12.65 -9.44
N ILE A 163 -8.28 -12.26 -8.35
CA ILE A 163 -7.63 -12.05 -7.05
C ILE A 163 -6.96 -13.36 -6.59
N GLY A 164 -5.64 -13.29 -6.38
CA GLY A 164 -4.83 -14.42 -5.94
C GLY A 164 -4.50 -15.44 -7.02
N GLY A 165 -4.80 -15.17 -8.29
CA GLY A 165 -4.60 -16.13 -9.40
C GLY A 165 -3.13 -16.48 -9.69
N ALA A 166 -2.16 -15.76 -9.12
CA ALA A 166 -0.74 -16.10 -9.23
C ALA A 166 -0.19 -16.81 -7.97
N ARG A 167 -1.05 -17.12 -7.01
CA ARG A 167 -0.67 -17.58 -5.67
C ARG A 167 -0.98 -19.06 -5.43
#